data_AF-A0A5E4K0H7-F1
#
_entry.id   AF-A0A5E4K0H7-F1
#
_cell.length_a   1.000
_cell.length_b   1.000
_cell.length_c   1.000
_cell.angle_alpha   90.00
_cell.angle_beta   90.00
_cell.angle_gamma   90.00
#
_symmetry.space_group_name_H-M   'P 1'
#
loop_
_entity.id
_entity.type
_entity.pdbx_description
1 polymer ?
#
loop_
_entity_poly.entity_id
_entity_poly.type
_entity_poly.pdbx_seq_one_letter_code
_entity_poly.pdbx_strand_id
1 'polypeptide(L)'
;MQELFNKCTTGKHRSRFTITGHTVVKYVTNPFIIWCDAFAPFEEREPENRYMHLLFERGIDHEKKVRETMFADAVQVPLISFEDAFRQILEECRKGTKTMTGAPIFYLPEDVYGITDVLQKNNSHESVFGKYHYIVKEIKSAKNIKHEYIMQTAFYNYVLGKIQGYTPPKFYLINREQNEFEYEYEKYEEELKQILAEIKEIFNGKKVTPTAKSCKWPWEAYCNKTAIEQEDISIVPNVGGALKKKLNEMGITTAQQLASQPIEIDIPDAMLNKIKLYAQAWVDKKPIILSKPKIPKSDVEIYLDFEGTDEMETEEGMVKVDYLIGLLIKDKTGTQYKTFIAENLADEGRMIQEFLAFMKKYPDTPIYHYGPYERTHMTALGEKYKVDMRNILKNMIDVLYLLKKSVILPTLTMSLKEVSKFLGFKYRGMADAQESIVLYLQFLETKEKEIMQRILDYNEDDVRATMIVKEYLETK
;
A
#
# COMPACT_ATOMS: atom_id res chain seq x y z
N MET A 1 34.49 -22.84 -9.92
CA MET A 1 33.04 -22.57 -9.90
C MET A 1 32.20 -23.71 -9.38
N GLN A 2 32.40 -24.95 -9.84
CA GLN A 2 31.59 -26.09 -9.34
C GLN A 2 31.62 -26.25 -7.82
N GLU A 3 32.77 -26.08 -7.19
CA GLU A 3 32.89 -26.14 -5.73
C GLU A 3 32.09 -25.03 -5.03
N LEU A 4 32.16 -23.78 -5.53
CA LEU A 4 31.36 -22.68 -5.01
C LEU A 4 29.87 -22.93 -5.21
N PHE A 5 29.47 -23.43 -6.39
CA PHE A 5 28.08 -23.84 -6.63
C PHE A 5 27.62 -24.83 -5.57
N ASN A 6 28.38 -25.91 -5.36
CA ASN A 6 28.06 -26.94 -4.37
C ASN A 6 27.99 -26.38 -2.95
N LYS A 7 28.89 -25.44 -2.60
CA LYS A 7 28.86 -24.72 -1.31
C LYS A 7 27.58 -23.87 -1.15
N CYS A 8 27.13 -23.22 -2.21
CA CYS A 8 25.93 -22.40 -2.20
C CYS A 8 24.64 -23.23 -2.24
N THR A 9 24.65 -24.44 -2.83
CA THR A 9 23.49 -25.34 -2.91
C THR A 9 23.45 -26.43 -1.84
N THR A 10 24.42 -26.51 -0.94
CA THR A 10 24.41 -27.52 0.12
C THR A 10 23.33 -27.17 1.15
N GLY A 11 22.22 -27.93 1.17
CA GLY A 11 21.10 -27.68 2.07
C GLY A 11 19.80 -28.29 1.57
N LYS A 12 18.69 -27.94 2.22
CA LYS A 12 17.36 -28.30 1.71
C LYS A 12 17.06 -27.49 0.46
N HIS A 13 16.52 -28.13 -0.58
CA HIS A 13 15.99 -27.42 -1.72
C HIS A 13 14.81 -26.52 -1.29
N ARG A 14 14.52 -25.50 -2.12
CA ARG A 14 13.48 -24.49 -1.89
C ARG A 14 12.20 -25.10 -1.29
N SER A 15 11.76 -24.52 -0.18
CA SER A 15 10.51 -24.86 0.47
C SER A 15 9.75 -23.59 0.83
N ARG A 16 8.53 -23.72 1.36
CA ARG A 16 7.78 -22.58 1.91
C ARG A 16 8.47 -21.87 3.08
N PHE A 17 9.52 -22.48 3.64
CA PHE A 17 10.32 -21.95 4.74
C PHE A 17 11.66 -21.32 4.27
N THR A 18 11.86 -21.20 2.96
CA THR A 18 13.02 -20.49 2.41
C THR A 18 12.80 -18.98 2.49
N ILE A 19 13.79 -18.24 2.98
CA ILE A 19 13.74 -16.80 3.10
C ILE A 19 14.13 -16.15 1.77
N THR A 20 13.28 -15.25 1.31
CA THR A 20 13.48 -14.49 0.07
C THR A 20 13.45 -12.99 0.34
N GLY A 21 13.83 -12.18 -0.65
CA GLY A 21 13.67 -10.72 -0.58
C GLY A 21 12.20 -10.34 -0.31
N HIS A 22 11.25 -11.06 -0.91
CA HIS A 22 9.82 -10.84 -0.67
C HIS A 22 9.41 -11.23 0.77
N THR A 23 10.02 -12.27 1.34
CA THR A 23 9.84 -12.64 2.76
C THR A 23 10.29 -11.50 3.68
N VAL A 24 11.44 -10.87 3.38
CA VAL A 24 11.93 -9.71 4.15
C VAL A 24 10.97 -8.52 4.04
N VAL A 25 10.52 -8.20 2.82
CA VAL A 25 9.52 -7.13 2.59
C VAL A 25 8.24 -7.35 3.39
N LYS A 26 7.70 -8.58 3.34
CA LYS A 26 6.50 -8.96 4.08
C LYS A 26 6.70 -8.86 5.59
N TYR A 27 7.85 -9.28 6.10
CA TYR A 27 8.16 -9.19 7.52
C TYR A 27 8.21 -7.74 8.00
N VAL A 28 8.95 -6.88 7.29
CA VAL A 28 9.08 -5.45 7.62
C VAL A 28 7.71 -4.75 7.56
N THR A 29 6.84 -5.18 6.63
CA THR A 29 5.47 -4.70 6.54
C THR A 29 4.65 -5.14 7.76
N ASN A 30 4.61 -6.46 8.02
CA ASN A 30 3.93 -7.05 9.15
C ASN A 30 4.38 -8.51 9.37
N PRO A 31 5.03 -8.85 10.50
CA PRO A 31 5.50 -10.20 10.78
C PRO A 31 4.40 -11.28 10.77
N PHE A 32 3.14 -10.91 11.01
CA PHE A 32 2.02 -11.84 10.97
C PHE A 32 1.80 -12.43 9.57
N ILE A 33 2.16 -11.70 8.51
CA ILE A 33 2.10 -12.19 7.13
C ILE A 33 2.99 -13.43 6.95
N ILE A 34 4.17 -13.44 7.58
CA ILE A 34 5.10 -14.58 7.53
C ILE A 34 4.52 -15.80 8.22
N TRP A 35 3.85 -15.58 9.35
CA TRP A 35 3.12 -16.64 10.03
C TRP A 35 1.98 -17.18 9.16
N CYS A 36 1.22 -16.30 8.50
CA CYS A 36 0.14 -16.72 7.61
C CYS A 36 0.65 -17.54 6.42
N ASP A 37 1.70 -17.10 5.74
CA ASP A 37 2.31 -17.83 4.61
C ASP A 37 2.74 -19.26 5.01
N ALA A 38 3.13 -19.46 6.27
CA ALA A 38 3.57 -20.75 6.78
C ALA A 38 2.44 -21.63 7.33
N PHE A 39 1.44 -21.03 8.02
CA PHE A 39 0.53 -21.78 8.89
C PHE A 39 -0.96 -21.41 8.78
N ALA A 40 -1.33 -20.28 8.15
CA ALA A 40 -2.74 -19.93 8.03
C ALA A 40 -3.49 -20.90 7.09
N PRO A 41 -4.80 -21.11 7.29
CA PRO A 41 -5.61 -21.88 6.36
C PRO A 41 -5.57 -21.28 4.96
N PHE A 42 -5.47 -22.15 3.94
CA PHE A 42 -5.32 -21.69 2.56
C PHE A 42 -6.57 -20.97 2.05
N GLU A 43 -7.75 -21.38 2.51
CA GLU A 43 -9.05 -20.81 2.20
C GLU A 43 -9.24 -19.37 2.72
N GLU A 44 -8.44 -18.94 3.70
CA GLU A 44 -8.45 -17.58 4.22
C GLU A 44 -7.54 -16.64 3.40
N ARG A 45 -6.80 -17.19 2.43
CA ARG A 45 -5.94 -16.42 1.53
C ARG A 45 -6.79 -15.72 0.48
N GLU A 46 -6.68 -14.40 0.43
CA GLU A 46 -7.40 -13.59 -0.56
C GLU A 46 -6.94 -13.95 -1.98
N PRO A 47 -7.87 -14.19 -2.92
CA PRO A 47 -7.50 -14.42 -4.31
C PRO A 47 -6.85 -13.17 -4.89
N GLU A 48 -6.06 -13.37 -5.95
CA GLU A 48 -5.56 -12.25 -6.73
C GLU A 48 -6.74 -11.53 -7.41
N ASN A 49 -6.74 -10.20 -7.33
CA ASN A 49 -7.73 -9.36 -8.02
C ASN A 49 -7.11 -8.74 -9.28
N ARG A 50 -7.95 -8.20 -10.16
CA ARG A 50 -7.51 -7.64 -11.44
C ARG A 50 -6.55 -6.45 -11.28
N TYR A 51 -6.70 -5.68 -10.22
CA TYR A 51 -5.82 -4.55 -9.94
C TYR A 51 -4.40 -5.02 -9.53
N MET A 52 -4.29 -6.12 -8.79
CA MET A 52 -3.00 -6.73 -8.46
C MET A 52 -2.28 -7.24 -9.72
N HIS A 53 -3.00 -7.90 -10.63
CA HIS A 53 -2.44 -8.29 -11.93
C HIS A 53 -1.90 -7.08 -12.70
N LEU A 54 -2.67 -6.00 -12.79
CA LEU A 54 -2.26 -4.74 -13.42
C LEU A 54 -0.99 -4.15 -12.78
N LEU A 55 -0.88 -4.18 -11.44
CA LEU A 55 0.31 -3.69 -10.74
C LEU A 55 1.55 -4.55 -11.03
N PHE A 56 1.40 -5.87 -11.13
CA PHE A 56 2.50 -6.77 -11.46
C PHE A 56 2.98 -6.57 -12.90
N GLU A 57 2.07 -6.47 -13.86
CA GLU A 57 2.41 -6.18 -15.27
C GLU A 57 3.16 -4.84 -15.39
N ARG A 58 2.66 -3.78 -14.75
CA ARG A 58 3.35 -2.48 -14.70
C ARG A 58 4.73 -2.56 -14.07
N GLY A 59 4.90 -3.39 -13.04
CA GLY A 59 6.20 -3.63 -12.41
C GLY A 59 7.19 -4.27 -13.38
N ILE A 60 6.76 -5.31 -14.10
CA ILE A 60 7.57 -6.03 -15.10
C ILE A 60 7.96 -5.11 -16.26
N ASP A 61 7.00 -4.35 -16.79
CA ASP A 61 7.23 -3.41 -17.89
C ASP A 61 8.19 -2.29 -17.48
N HIS A 62 8.03 -1.76 -16.26
CA HIS A 62 8.93 -0.76 -15.72
C HIS A 62 10.36 -1.30 -15.58
N GLU A 63 10.52 -2.48 -14.99
CA GLU A 63 11.84 -3.12 -14.85
C GLU A 63 12.48 -3.35 -16.22
N LYS A 64 11.70 -3.84 -17.20
CA LYS A 64 12.14 -4.01 -18.59
C LYS A 64 12.64 -2.69 -19.19
N LYS A 65 11.88 -1.62 -19.06
CA LYS A 65 12.27 -0.30 -19.56
C LYS A 65 13.56 0.19 -18.93
N VAL A 66 13.72 0.08 -17.61
CA VAL A 66 14.95 0.48 -16.92
C VAL A 66 16.15 -0.35 -17.37
N ARG A 67 15.97 -1.66 -17.57
CA ARG A 67 17.03 -2.52 -18.14
C ARG A 67 17.44 -2.05 -19.54
N GLU A 68 16.48 -1.75 -20.41
CA GLU A 68 16.75 -1.29 -21.78
C GLU A 68 17.40 0.11 -21.81
N THR A 69 17.05 1.03 -20.90
CA THR A 69 17.60 2.39 -20.91
C THR A 69 18.92 2.53 -20.15
N MET A 70 19.07 1.88 -19.00
CA MET A 70 20.25 2.03 -18.12
C MET A 70 21.26 0.90 -18.26
N PHE A 71 20.82 -0.27 -18.73
CA PHE A 71 21.61 -1.52 -18.70
C PHE A 71 21.54 -2.28 -20.04
N ALA A 72 21.48 -1.56 -21.16
CA ALA A 72 21.32 -2.14 -22.51
C ALA A 72 22.38 -3.21 -22.85
N ASP A 73 23.62 -3.04 -22.38
CA ASP A 73 24.73 -3.97 -22.61
C ASP A 73 24.81 -5.10 -21.57
N ALA A 74 23.84 -5.20 -20.65
CA ALA A 74 23.89 -6.19 -19.59
C ALA A 74 23.60 -7.60 -20.13
N VAL A 75 24.34 -8.58 -19.61
CA VAL A 75 24.09 -9.99 -19.91
C VAL A 75 22.86 -10.44 -19.13
N GLN A 76 21.80 -10.79 -19.84
CA GLN A 76 20.63 -11.43 -19.24
C GLN A 76 20.83 -12.95 -19.26
N VAL A 77 20.80 -13.56 -18.08
CA VAL A 77 20.90 -15.02 -17.96
C VAL A 77 19.49 -15.62 -18.08
N PRO A 78 19.24 -16.52 -19.06
CA PRO A 78 17.93 -17.12 -19.23
C PRO A 78 17.57 -18.02 -18.05
N LEU A 79 16.36 -17.85 -17.52
CA LEU A 79 15.85 -18.62 -16.40
C LEU A 79 15.25 -19.96 -16.88
N ILE A 80 16.11 -20.89 -17.32
CA ILE A 80 15.69 -22.25 -17.73
C ILE A 80 15.32 -23.08 -16.49
N SER A 81 16.21 -23.08 -15.50
CA SER A 81 15.95 -23.52 -14.14
C SER A 81 16.71 -22.60 -13.18
N PHE A 82 16.29 -22.51 -11.91
CA PHE A 82 16.99 -21.66 -10.95
C PHE A 82 18.44 -22.08 -10.71
N GLU A 83 18.72 -23.39 -10.71
CA GLU A 83 20.07 -23.91 -10.52
C GLU A 83 20.95 -23.66 -11.74
N ASP A 84 20.43 -23.90 -12.95
CA ASP A 84 21.19 -23.66 -14.19
C ASP A 84 21.48 -22.18 -14.40
N ALA A 85 20.50 -21.32 -14.11
CA ALA A 85 20.69 -19.88 -14.17
C ALA A 85 21.75 -19.42 -13.14
N PHE A 86 21.77 -19.95 -11.92
CA PHE A 86 22.83 -19.60 -10.97
C PHE A 86 24.20 -20.11 -11.40
N ARG A 87 24.30 -21.32 -11.99
CA ARG A 87 25.58 -21.80 -12.57
C ARG A 87 26.10 -20.83 -13.62
N GLN A 88 25.21 -20.34 -14.47
CA GLN A 88 25.56 -19.35 -15.49
C GLN A 88 25.98 -18.02 -14.86
N ILE A 89 25.26 -17.51 -13.85
CA ILE A 89 25.64 -16.30 -13.10
C ILE A 89 27.04 -16.45 -12.49
N LEU A 90 27.34 -17.58 -11.85
CA LEU A 90 28.66 -17.84 -11.29
C LEU A 90 29.76 -17.84 -12.37
N GLU A 91 29.48 -18.37 -13.55
CA GLU A 91 30.41 -18.39 -14.67
C GLU A 91 30.62 -16.99 -15.28
N GLU A 92 29.56 -16.19 -15.41
CA GLU A 92 29.65 -14.78 -15.84
C GLU A 92 30.41 -13.92 -14.81
N CYS A 93 30.18 -14.16 -13.51
CA CYS A 93 30.97 -13.56 -12.45
C CYS A 93 32.45 -13.91 -12.58
N ARG A 94 32.80 -15.17 -12.90
CA ARG A 94 34.19 -15.60 -13.11
C ARG A 94 34.85 -14.92 -14.33
N LYS A 95 34.08 -14.71 -15.41
CA LYS A 95 34.55 -13.99 -16.60
C LYS A 95 34.74 -12.49 -16.33
N GLY A 96 34.14 -11.98 -15.26
CA GLY A 96 34.20 -10.57 -14.91
C GLY A 96 33.28 -9.71 -15.78
N THR A 97 32.15 -10.28 -16.20
CA THR A 97 31.08 -9.62 -16.95
C THR A 97 30.67 -8.33 -16.24
N LYS A 98 30.59 -7.22 -16.99
CA LYS A 98 30.44 -5.86 -16.44
C LYS A 98 29.13 -5.70 -15.67
N THR A 99 28.03 -6.14 -16.27
CA THR A 99 26.69 -6.04 -15.70
C THR A 99 25.87 -7.25 -16.11
N MET A 100 25.08 -7.79 -15.18
CA MET A 100 24.10 -8.84 -15.41
C MET A 100 22.74 -8.40 -14.89
N THR A 101 21.65 -8.89 -15.48
CA THR A 101 20.30 -8.62 -15.03
C THR A 101 19.50 -9.89 -14.78
N GLY A 102 18.51 -9.82 -13.88
CA GLY A 102 17.64 -10.95 -13.54
C GLY A 102 18.41 -12.13 -12.95
N ALA A 103 19.37 -11.85 -12.05
CA ALA A 103 20.33 -12.84 -11.56
C ALA A 103 19.79 -13.58 -10.32
N PRO A 104 19.41 -14.87 -10.43
CA PRO A 104 19.13 -15.66 -9.24
C PRO A 104 20.40 -15.83 -8.41
N ILE A 105 20.29 -15.70 -7.09
CA ILE A 105 21.37 -15.91 -6.13
C ILE A 105 20.86 -16.78 -4.97
N PHE A 106 21.71 -17.67 -4.46
CA PHE A 106 21.33 -18.50 -3.33
C PHE A 106 22.49 -18.82 -2.39
N TYR A 107 22.12 -19.03 -1.13
CA TYR A 107 22.97 -19.60 -0.11
C TYR A 107 22.11 -20.52 0.77
N LEU A 108 21.85 -21.72 0.25
CA LEU A 108 21.01 -22.73 0.90
C LEU A 108 21.52 -23.23 2.26
N PRO A 109 22.82 -23.15 2.63
CA PRO A 109 23.23 -23.44 4.01
C PRO A 109 22.51 -22.59 5.07
N GLU A 110 21.96 -21.43 4.69
CA GLU A 110 21.18 -20.57 5.58
C GLU A 110 19.71 -20.42 5.16
N ASP A 111 19.23 -21.26 4.22
CA ASP A 111 17.90 -21.24 3.65
C ASP A 111 17.51 -19.88 3.02
N VAL A 112 18.48 -19.17 2.43
CA VAL A 112 18.28 -17.85 1.81
C VAL A 112 18.41 -17.90 0.28
N TYR A 113 17.55 -17.15 -0.39
CA TYR A 113 17.43 -17.12 -1.85
C TYR A 113 16.99 -15.72 -2.35
N GLY A 114 17.42 -15.32 -3.54
CA GLY A 114 16.92 -14.11 -4.20
C GLY A 114 16.99 -14.15 -5.72
N ILE A 115 16.33 -13.19 -6.37
CA ILE A 115 16.60 -12.79 -7.75
C ILE A 115 16.88 -11.30 -7.66
N THR A 116 18.09 -10.89 -8.03
CA THR A 116 18.47 -9.48 -8.06
C THR A 116 18.22 -8.91 -9.44
N ASP A 117 17.71 -7.69 -9.51
CA ASP A 117 17.42 -7.05 -10.78
C ASP A 117 18.71 -6.76 -11.56
N VAL A 118 19.75 -6.26 -10.87
CA VAL A 118 21.05 -5.94 -11.45
C VAL A 118 22.20 -6.37 -10.54
N LEU A 119 23.20 -7.04 -11.13
CA LEU A 119 24.53 -7.22 -10.56
C LEU A 119 25.54 -6.44 -11.39
N GLN A 120 26.29 -5.54 -10.76
CA GLN A 120 27.30 -4.73 -11.43
C GLN A 120 28.70 -5.00 -10.86
N LYS A 121 29.68 -5.22 -11.73
CA LYS A 121 31.07 -5.43 -11.35
C LYS A 121 31.68 -4.15 -10.78
N ASN A 122 32.44 -4.31 -9.70
CA ASN A 122 33.18 -3.26 -9.03
C ASN A 122 34.61 -3.74 -8.72
N ASN A 123 35.61 -2.92 -9.05
CA ASN A 123 37.03 -3.28 -8.91
C ASN A 123 37.65 -2.76 -7.60
N SER A 124 36.88 -2.21 -6.65
CA SER A 124 37.42 -1.62 -5.43
C SER A 124 37.87 -2.64 -4.37
N HIS A 125 37.49 -3.90 -4.50
CA HIS A 125 37.88 -4.99 -3.59
C HIS A 125 37.91 -6.33 -4.31
N GLU A 126 38.77 -7.24 -3.86
CA GLU A 126 38.88 -8.61 -4.37
C GLU A 126 37.76 -9.51 -3.83
N SER A 127 37.42 -10.57 -4.57
CA SER A 127 36.45 -11.59 -4.18
C SER A 127 36.90 -12.97 -4.65
N VAL A 128 36.10 -14.00 -4.40
CA VAL A 128 36.32 -15.35 -4.97
C VAL A 128 36.36 -15.37 -6.51
N PHE A 129 35.90 -14.31 -7.18
CA PHE A 129 35.91 -14.18 -8.63
C PHE A 129 37.18 -13.51 -9.20
N GLY A 130 38.04 -12.93 -8.35
CA GLY A 130 39.29 -12.28 -8.74
C GLY A 130 39.45 -10.88 -8.12
N LYS A 131 40.16 -9.98 -8.82
CA LYS A 131 40.45 -8.60 -8.37
C LYS A 131 39.25 -7.64 -8.44
N TYR A 132 38.06 -8.16 -8.28
CA TYR A 132 36.79 -7.44 -8.37
C TYR A 132 35.72 -8.22 -7.60
N HIS A 133 34.61 -7.54 -7.30
CA HIS A 133 33.42 -8.08 -6.69
C HIS A 133 32.19 -7.54 -7.44
N TYR A 134 31.00 -7.98 -7.03
CA TYR A 134 29.72 -7.48 -7.54
C TYR A 134 28.96 -6.72 -6.46
N ILE A 135 28.22 -5.72 -6.90
CA ILE A 135 27.26 -4.95 -6.09
C ILE A 135 25.85 -5.16 -6.64
N VAL A 136 24.85 -5.06 -5.75
CA VAL A 136 23.43 -5.20 -6.10
C VAL A 136 22.84 -3.82 -6.41
N LYS A 137 22.05 -3.74 -7.48
CA LYS A 137 21.10 -2.64 -7.72
C LYS A 137 19.70 -3.20 -7.92
N GLU A 138 18.75 -2.72 -7.13
CA GLU A 138 17.34 -3.15 -7.19
C GLU A 138 16.49 -2.05 -7.83
N ILE A 139 15.60 -2.42 -8.75
CA ILE A 139 14.73 -1.52 -9.51
C ILE A 139 13.34 -1.53 -8.87
N LYS A 140 12.78 -0.35 -8.60
CA LYS A 140 11.44 -0.20 -8.03
C LYS A 140 10.59 0.77 -8.84
N SER A 141 9.38 0.31 -9.21
CA SER A 141 8.36 1.14 -9.86
C SER A 141 7.76 2.22 -8.95
N ALA A 142 8.16 2.30 -7.68
CA ALA A 142 7.77 3.36 -6.76
C ALA A 142 8.60 4.64 -6.99
N LYS A 143 7.97 5.81 -6.88
CA LYS A 143 8.66 7.11 -6.85
C LYS A 143 9.59 7.24 -5.63
N ASN A 144 9.05 6.92 -4.46
CA ASN A 144 9.75 7.00 -3.19
C ASN A 144 10.23 5.63 -2.76
N ILE A 145 11.50 5.55 -2.36
CA ILE A 145 12.07 4.33 -1.80
C ILE A 145 11.59 4.16 -0.36
N LYS A 146 10.97 3.02 -0.09
CA LYS A 146 10.48 2.66 1.24
C LYS A 146 11.47 1.77 1.98
N HIS A 147 11.37 1.73 3.30
CA HIS A 147 12.27 0.96 4.16
C HIS A 147 12.26 -0.54 3.84
N GLU A 148 11.09 -1.12 3.54
CA GLU A 148 10.99 -2.53 3.15
C GLU A 148 11.80 -2.87 1.88
N TYR A 149 11.94 -1.93 0.94
CA TYR A 149 12.77 -2.11 -0.25
C TYR A 149 14.25 -1.99 0.06
N ILE A 150 14.63 -1.11 0.99
CA ILE A 150 16.01 -1.00 1.49
C ILE A 150 16.43 -2.31 2.16
N MET A 151 15.58 -2.87 3.02
CA MET A 151 15.85 -4.15 3.70
C MET A 151 15.88 -5.32 2.72
N GLN A 152 15.06 -5.31 1.67
CA GLN A 152 15.15 -6.30 0.58
C GLN A 152 16.52 -6.26 -0.10
N THR A 153 17.01 -5.08 -0.47
CA THR A 153 18.29 -4.96 -1.16
C THR A 153 19.47 -5.23 -0.23
N ALA A 154 19.38 -4.84 1.05
CA ALA A 154 20.33 -5.24 2.08
C ALA A 154 20.41 -6.77 2.22
N PHE A 155 19.25 -7.45 2.16
CA PHE A 155 19.19 -8.91 2.13
C PHE A 155 19.91 -9.50 0.92
N TYR A 156 19.70 -8.96 -0.28
CA TYR A 156 20.43 -9.42 -1.46
C TYR A 156 21.93 -9.15 -1.36
N ASN A 157 22.34 -8.00 -0.82
CA ASN A 157 23.75 -7.69 -0.57
C ASN A 157 24.40 -8.69 0.41
N TYR A 158 23.66 -9.07 1.45
CA TYR A 158 24.05 -10.12 2.39
C TYR A 158 24.24 -11.48 1.71
N VAL A 159 23.26 -11.93 0.92
CA VAL A 159 23.33 -13.22 0.20
C VAL A 159 24.50 -13.21 -0.79
N LEU A 160 24.69 -12.11 -1.52
CA LEU A 160 25.81 -11.93 -2.43
C LEU A 160 27.16 -12.00 -1.68
N GLY A 161 27.25 -11.40 -0.49
CA GLY A 161 28.42 -11.48 0.37
C GLY A 161 28.81 -12.91 0.75
N LYS A 162 27.82 -13.77 1.06
CA LYS A 162 28.05 -15.20 1.35
C LYS A 162 28.59 -15.98 0.14
N ILE A 163 28.16 -15.60 -1.06
CA ILE A 163 28.59 -16.23 -2.32
C ILE A 163 30.00 -15.78 -2.68
N GLN A 164 30.25 -14.47 -2.72
CA GLN A 164 31.51 -13.94 -3.25
C GLN A 164 32.63 -13.83 -2.23
N GLY A 165 32.35 -14.10 -0.94
CA GLY A 165 33.32 -14.00 0.15
C GLY A 165 33.61 -12.57 0.62
N TYR A 166 32.89 -11.59 0.09
CA TYR A 166 33.00 -10.18 0.44
C TYR A 166 31.63 -9.53 0.37
N THR A 167 31.15 -8.99 1.49
CA THR A 167 29.90 -8.22 1.53
C THR A 167 30.21 -6.77 1.16
N PRO A 168 29.66 -6.25 0.05
CA PRO A 168 29.90 -4.86 -0.34
C PRO A 168 29.42 -3.89 0.76
N PRO A 169 30.16 -2.80 1.04
CA PRO A 169 29.77 -1.81 2.04
C PRO A 169 28.56 -0.98 1.60
N LYS A 170 28.18 -1.05 0.32
CA LYS A 170 27.13 -0.25 -0.29
C LYS A 170 26.28 -1.07 -1.26
N PHE A 171 25.01 -0.74 -1.34
CA PHE A 171 24.06 -1.25 -2.33
C PHE A 171 23.17 -0.11 -2.84
N TYR A 172 22.44 -0.37 -3.94
CA TYR A 172 21.73 0.69 -4.66
C TYR A 172 20.27 0.33 -4.93
N LEU A 173 19.41 1.35 -4.94
CA LEU A 173 18.04 1.26 -5.43
C LEU A 173 17.80 2.27 -6.53
N ILE A 174 17.08 1.88 -7.56
CA ILE A 174 16.68 2.73 -8.68
C ILE A 174 15.17 2.92 -8.59
N ASN A 175 14.74 4.17 -8.47
CA ASN A 175 13.31 4.49 -8.40
C ASN A 175 12.65 4.57 -9.79
N ARG A 176 11.35 4.84 -9.81
CA ARG A 176 10.59 4.97 -11.06
C ARG A 176 11.13 6.02 -12.04
N GLU A 177 11.75 7.07 -11.52
CA GLU A 177 12.33 8.17 -12.30
C GLU A 177 13.76 7.88 -12.76
N GLN A 178 14.24 6.64 -12.57
CA GLN A 178 15.61 6.21 -12.88
C GLN A 178 16.69 6.90 -12.04
N ASN A 179 16.31 7.51 -10.91
CA ASN A 179 17.27 8.04 -9.95
C ASN A 179 17.86 6.89 -9.14
N GLU A 180 19.18 6.83 -9.08
CA GLU A 180 19.93 5.86 -8.28
C GLU A 180 20.22 6.40 -6.89
N PHE A 181 19.84 5.63 -5.87
CA PHE A 181 20.05 5.92 -4.45
C PHE A 181 21.04 4.94 -3.85
N GLU A 182 22.04 5.46 -3.14
CA GLU A 182 23.09 4.69 -2.48
C GLU A 182 22.78 4.52 -0.99
N TYR A 183 23.03 3.31 -0.47
CA TYR A 183 22.83 2.98 0.94
C TYR A 183 24.06 2.26 1.52
N GLU A 184 24.46 2.64 2.73
CA GLU A 184 25.55 2.00 3.47
C GLU A 184 25.04 0.76 4.21
N TYR A 185 25.62 -0.41 3.92
CA TYR A 185 25.14 -1.69 4.44
C TYR A 185 25.23 -1.79 5.97
N GLU A 186 26.27 -1.22 6.58
CA GLU A 186 26.49 -1.23 8.04
C GLU A 186 25.30 -0.66 8.83
N LYS A 187 24.57 0.31 8.26
CA LYS A 187 23.38 0.92 8.88
C LYS A 187 22.20 -0.05 9.01
N TYR A 188 22.17 -1.11 8.22
CA TYR A 188 21.03 -2.04 8.10
C TYR A 188 21.40 -3.48 8.50
N GLU A 189 22.67 -3.77 8.71
CA GLU A 189 23.17 -5.13 8.95
C GLU A 189 22.55 -5.76 10.20
N GLU A 190 22.57 -5.05 11.34
CA GLU A 190 22.05 -5.58 12.60
C GLU A 190 20.52 -5.76 12.57
N GLU A 191 19.80 -4.81 11.96
CA GLU A 191 18.36 -4.93 11.75
C GLU A 191 18.04 -6.14 10.86
N LEU A 192 18.77 -6.33 9.76
CA LEU A 192 18.60 -7.47 8.86
C LEU A 192 18.87 -8.80 9.59
N LYS A 193 19.94 -8.89 10.39
CA LYS A 193 20.23 -10.11 11.18
C LYS A 193 19.07 -10.44 12.13
N GLN A 194 18.52 -9.43 12.80
CA GLN A 194 17.36 -9.61 13.67
C GLN A 194 16.14 -10.10 12.87
N ILE A 195 15.83 -9.47 11.74
CA ILE A 195 14.73 -9.89 10.86
C ILE A 195 14.88 -11.35 10.43
N LEU A 196 16.07 -11.74 9.96
CA LEU A 196 16.33 -13.11 9.52
C LEU A 196 16.19 -14.13 10.66
N ALA A 197 16.64 -13.79 11.86
CA ALA A 197 16.48 -14.63 13.03
C ALA A 197 14.99 -14.79 13.40
N GLU A 198 14.23 -13.69 13.45
CA GLU A 198 12.81 -13.72 13.80
C GLU A 198 11.97 -14.46 12.75
N ILE A 199 12.27 -14.32 11.45
CA ILE A 199 11.63 -15.12 10.40
C ILE A 199 11.88 -16.61 10.62
N LYS A 200 13.12 -17.01 10.95
CA LYS A 200 13.45 -18.43 11.25
C LYS A 200 12.69 -18.93 12.48
N GLU A 201 12.58 -18.12 13.53
CA GLU A 201 11.77 -18.48 14.70
C GLU A 201 10.29 -18.68 14.34
N ILE A 202 9.72 -17.79 13.51
CA ILE A 202 8.35 -17.93 13.03
C ILE A 202 8.17 -19.24 12.26
N PHE A 203 9.06 -19.53 11.31
CA PHE A 203 9.05 -20.79 10.57
C PHE A 203 9.21 -22.03 11.46
N ASN A 204 9.88 -21.89 12.60
CA ASN A 204 9.99 -22.93 13.64
C ASN A 204 8.80 -22.97 14.61
N GLY A 205 7.73 -22.22 14.36
CA GLY A 205 6.47 -22.27 15.11
C GLY A 205 6.31 -21.18 16.18
N LYS A 206 7.17 -20.16 16.22
CA LYS A 206 6.94 -18.97 17.07
C LYS A 206 5.60 -18.35 16.69
N LYS A 207 4.72 -18.21 17.68
CA LYS A 207 3.42 -17.55 17.49
C LYS A 207 3.64 -16.07 17.26
N VAL A 208 2.89 -15.52 16.30
CA VAL A 208 2.83 -14.09 16.01
C VAL A 208 1.37 -13.66 16.12
N THR A 209 1.11 -12.59 16.86
CA THR A 209 -0.23 -12.01 16.97
C THR A 209 -0.51 -11.04 15.82
N PRO A 210 -1.72 -10.99 15.26
CA PRO A 210 -2.06 -10.12 14.14
C PRO A 210 -1.96 -8.64 14.50
N THR A 211 -1.43 -7.81 13.62
CA THR A 211 -1.53 -6.34 13.77
C THR A 211 -2.54 -5.81 12.78
N ALA A 212 -3.75 -5.53 13.25
CA ALA A 212 -4.87 -5.07 12.42
C ALA A 212 -4.48 -3.84 11.59
N LYS A 213 -5.11 -3.67 10.42
CA LYS A 213 -4.98 -2.53 9.50
C LYS A 213 -3.59 -2.35 8.85
N SER A 214 -2.62 -3.19 9.19
CA SER A 214 -1.24 -3.11 8.68
C SER A 214 -0.83 -4.29 7.80
N CYS A 215 -1.55 -5.39 7.87
CA CYS A 215 -1.40 -6.49 6.92
C CYS A 215 -1.74 -6.03 5.50
N LYS A 216 -1.15 -6.72 4.52
CA LYS A 216 -1.39 -6.50 3.09
C LYS A 216 -1.90 -7.78 2.47
N TRP A 217 -2.44 -7.67 1.26
CA TRP A 217 -2.77 -8.81 0.42
C TRP A 217 -1.61 -9.83 0.41
N PRO A 218 -1.90 -11.15 0.50
CA PRO A 218 -3.22 -11.78 0.43
C PRO A 218 -3.84 -12.11 1.80
N TRP A 219 -3.43 -11.42 2.87
CA TRP A 219 -3.83 -11.75 4.24
C TRP A 219 -4.45 -10.57 4.98
N GLU A 220 -4.89 -9.53 4.29
CA GLU A 220 -5.44 -8.33 4.91
C GLU A 220 -6.75 -8.64 5.62
N ALA A 221 -7.70 -9.28 4.92
CA ALA A 221 -8.98 -9.68 5.49
C ALA A 221 -8.81 -10.64 6.67
N TYR A 222 -8.01 -11.69 6.50
CA TYR A 222 -7.75 -12.69 7.54
C TYR A 222 -7.07 -12.08 8.77
N CYS A 223 -6.10 -11.20 8.58
CA CYS A 223 -5.40 -10.51 9.67
C CYS A 223 -6.34 -9.61 10.49
N ASN A 224 -7.21 -8.86 9.82
CA ASN A 224 -8.22 -8.04 10.50
C ASN A 224 -9.24 -8.90 11.24
N LYS A 225 -9.76 -9.96 10.59
CA LYS A 225 -10.65 -10.94 11.22
C LYS A 225 -10.04 -11.56 12.47
N THR A 226 -8.81 -12.08 12.35
CA THR A 226 -8.08 -12.71 13.46
C THR A 226 -7.83 -11.72 14.60
N ALA A 227 -7.48 -10.46 14.29
CA ALA A 227 -7.27 -9.43 15.31
C ALA A 227 -8.56 -9.11 16.08
N ILE A 228 -9.71 -9.06 15.38
CA ILE A 228 -11.02 -8.84 16.01
C ILE A 228 -11.40 -10.03 16.89
N GLU A 229 -11.26 -11.26 16.39
CA GLU A 229 -11.59 -12.49 17.12
C GLU A 229 -10.73 -12.68 18.37
N GLN A 230 -9.47 -12.26 18.33
CA GLN A 230 -8.53 -12.31 19.46
C GLN A 230 -8.61 -11.09 20.37
N GLU A 231 -9.50 -10.13 20.08
CA GLU A 231 -9.59 -8.83 20.75
C GLU A 231 -8.23 -8.10 20.83
N ASP A 232 -7.37 -8.31 19.83
CA ASP A 232 -6.01 -7.81 19.80
C ASP A 232 -5.99 -6.28 19.94
N ILE A 233 -5.09 -5.76 20.78
CA ILE A 233 -5.01 -4.34 21.07
C ILE A 233 -4.88 -3.44 19.83
N SER A 234 -4.33 -3.98 18.73
CA SER A 234 -4.19 -3.23 17.46
C SER A 234 -5.51 -2.90 16.77
N ILE A 235 -6.65 -3.51 17.16
CA ILE A 235 -7.96 -3.12 16.62
C ILE A 235 -8.28 -1.66 16.95
N VAL A 236 -7.80 -1.17 18.10
CA VAL A 236 -8.02 0.20 18.54
C VAL A 236 -7.31 1.19 17.60
N PRO A 237 -8.02 2.20 17.05
CA PRO A 237 -7.40 3.25 16.25
C PRO A 237 -6.20 3.91 16.94
N ASN A 238 -5.17 4.25 16.15
CA ASN A 238 -3.86 4.77 16.58
C ASN A 238 -2.94 3.79 17.33
N VAL A 239 -3.34 2.53 17.53
CA VAL A 239 -2.44 1.47 18.02
C VAL A 239 -1.79 0.75 16.84
N GLY A 240 -0.66 1.29 16.37
CA GLY A 240 0.20 0.66 15.36
C GLY A 240 1.16 -0.39 15.95
N GLY A 241 1.92 -1.10 15.10
CA GLY A 241 2.80 -2.20 15.52
C GLY A 241 3.82 -1.81 16.62
N ALA A 242 4.42 -0.63 16.52
CA ALA A 242 5.38 -0.14 17.52
C ALA A 242 4.73 0.10 18.90
N LEU A 243 3.55 0.73 18.93
CA LEU A 243 2.82 0.97 20.18
C LEU A 243 2.25 -0.33 20.74
N LYS A 244 1.74 -1.23 19.88
CA LYS A 244 1.32 -2.58 20.25
C LYS A 244 2.45 -3.32 20.96
N LYS A 245 3.67 -3.32 20.41
CA LYS A 245 4.81 -4.00 21.02
C LYS A 245 5.06 -3.51 22.44
N LYS A 246 5.12 -2.19 22.64
CA LYS A 246 5.29 -1.58 23.97
C LYS A 246 4.17 -1.97 24.94
N LEU A 247 2.92 -1.92 24.50
CA LEU A 247 1.76 -2.28 25.34
C LEU A 247 1.75 -3.78 25.70
N ASN A 248 2.10 -4.65 24.76
CA ASN A 248 2.22 -6.08 25.00
C ASN A 248 3.32 -6.40 26.02
N GLU A 249 4.45 -5.70 25.98
CA GLU A 249 5.54 -5.82 26.96
C GLU A 249 5.10 -5.41 28.38
N MET A 250 4.10 -4.52 28.49
CA MET A 250 3.46 -4.13 29.75
C MET A 250 2.32 -5.09 30.17
N GLY A 251 2.05 -6.15 29.39
CA GLY A 251 0.95 -7.09 29.66
C GLY A 251 -0.44 -6.62 29.19
N ILE A 252 -0.51 -5.53 28.42
CA ILE A 252 -1.75 -4.98 27.86
C ILE A 252 -1.85 -5.43 26.40
N THR A 253 -2.58 -6.52 26.17
CA THR A 253 -2.67 -7.20 24.87
C THR A 253 -4.05 -7.08 24.23
N THR A 254 -5.08 -6.62 24.95
CA THR A 254 -6.44 -6.50 24.42
C THR A 254 -7.04 -5.10 24.54
N ALA A 255 -8.06 -4.82 23.73
CA ALA A 255 -8.84 -3.59 23.82
C ALA A 255 -9.50 -3.41 25.20
N GLN A 256 -9.95 -4.52 25.81
CA GLN A 256 -10.57 -4.50 27.14
C GLN A 256 -9.58 -4.09 28.23
N GLN A 257 -8.36 -4.62 28.20
CA GLN A 257 -7.31 -4.22 29.13
C GLN A 257 -6.93 -2.76 28.92
N LEU A 258 -6.81 -2.33 27.67
CA LEU A 258 -6.50 -0.94 27.31
C LEU A 258 -7.55 0.06 27.83
N ALA A 259 -8.83 -0.31 27.81
CA ALA A 259 -9.93 0.51 28.31
C ALA A 259 -9.97 0.60 29.85
N SER A 260 -9.61 -0.48 30.54
CA SER A 260 -9.85 -0.63 31.98
C SER A 260 -8.63 -0.36 32.88
N GLN A 261 -7.40 -0.50 32.36
CA GLN A 261 -6.19 -0.41 33.17
C GLN A 261 -5.56 1.00 33.18
N PRO A 262 -4.88 1.39 34.26
CA PRO A 262 -3.95 2.52 34.22
C PRO A 262 -2.79 2.18 33.28
N ILE A 263 -2.37 3.15 32.46
CA ILE A 263 -1.31 2.96 31.47
C ILE A 263 -0.36 4.14 31.60
N GLU A 264 0.91 3.84 31.83
CA GLU A 264 1.99 4.81 31.83
C GLU A 264 2.93 4.46 30.68
N ILE A 265 2.84 5.24 29.61
CA ILE A 265 3.61 5.01 28.38
C ILE A 265 4.01 6.35 27.78
N ASP A 266 5.20 6.39 27.19
CA ASP A 266 5.78 7.60 26.59
C ASP A 266 5.08 7.97 25.26
N ILE A 267 3.87 8.53 25.39
CA ILE A 267 3.09 9.18 24.33
C ILE A 267 2.36 10.40 24.91
N PRO A 268 1.96 11.38 24.09
CA PRO A 268 1.19 12.52 24.59
C PRO A 268 -0.13 12.10 25.27
N ASP A 269 -0.44 12.68 26.44
CA ASP A 269 -1.65 12.35 27.23
C ASP A 269 -2.95 12.48 26.41
N ALA A 270 -3.03 13.50 25.57
CA ALA A 270 -4.19 13.71 24.69
C ALA A 270 -4.39 12.53 23.72
N MET A 271 -3.30 11.94 23.23
CA MET A 271 -3.34 10.74 22.38
C MET A 271 -3.75 9.51 23.19
N LEU A 272 -3.17 9.31 24.37
CA LEU A 272 -3.52 8.20 25.26
C LEU A 272 -5.00 8.22 25.64
N ASN A 273 -5.51 9.38 26.06
CA ASN A 273 -6.93 9.57 26.39
C ASN A 273 -7.83 9.22 25.20
N LYS A 274 -7.45 9.65 23.98
CA LYS A 274 -8.21 9.33 22.77
C LYS A 274 -8.20 7.83 22.46
N ILE A 275 -7.04 7.16 22.61
CA ILE A 275 -6.90 5.71 22.44
C ILE A 275 -7.78 4.95 23.44
N LYS A 276 -7.80 5.37 24.72
CA LYS A 276 -8.66 4.78 25.74
C LYS A 276 -10.15 4.94 25.42
N LEU A 277 -10.56 6.11 24.93
CA LEU A 277 -11.95 6.32 24.51
C LEU A 277 -12.32 5.42 23.31
N TYR A 278 -11.41 5.21 22.35
CA TYR A 278 -11.64 4.24 21.27
C TYR A 278 -11.79 2.82 21.80
N ALA A 279 -10.93 2.42 22.74
CA ALA A 279 -11.01 1.12 23.39
C ALA A 279 -12.35 0.94 24.13
N GLN A 280 -12.79 1.97 24.88
CA GLN A 280 -14.07 1.96 25.58
C GLN A 280 -15.24 1.84 24.62
N ALA A 281 -15.27 2.66 23.55
CA ALA A 281 -16.34 2.60 22.55
C ALA A 281 -16.42 1.21 21.91
N TRP A 282 -15.26 0.62 21.57
CA TRP A 282 -15.16 -0.72 21.02
C TRP A 282 -15.74 -1.78 21.96
N VAL A 283 -15.32 -1.77 23.23
CA VAL A 283 -15.79 -2.72 24.27
C VAL A 283 -17.30 -2.58 24.51
N ASP A 284 -17.79 -1.35 24.63
CA ASP A 284 -19.22 -1.07 24.86
C ASP A 284 -20.08 -1.27 23.61
N LYS A 285 -19.44 -1.41 22.44
CA LYS A 285 -20.05 -1.43 21.11
C LYS A 285 -20.96 -0.22 20.87
N LYS A 286 -20.57 0.93 21.41
CA LYS A 286 -21.37 2.17 21.40
C LYS A 286 -20.53 3.37 20.99
N PRO A 287 -21.10 4.29 20.19
CA PRO A 287 -20.47 5.58 19.94
C PRO A 287 -20.29 6.40 21.23
N ILE A 288 -19.18 7.11 21.33
CA ILE A 288 -18.94 8.11 22.37
C ILE A 288 -18.98 9.51 21.73
N ILE A 289 -19.84 10.38 22.25
CA ILE A 289 -19.96 11.76 21.78
C ILE A 289 -18.92 12.63 22.49
N LEU A 290 -18.04 13.25 21.71
CA LEU A 290 -17.00 14.15 22.18
C LEU A 290 -17.48 15.60 22.19
N SER A 291 -18.17 16.01 21.12
CA SER A 291 -18.66 17.37 20.96
C SER A 291 -19.78 17.42 19.92
N LYS A 292 -20.60 18.48 19.98
CA LYS A 292 -21.64 18.71 18.99
C LYS A 292 -21.03 19.24 17.68
N PRO A 293 -21.25 18.58 16.52
CA PRO A 293 -20.71 19.03 15.26
C PRO A 293 -21.36 20.35 14.82
N LYS A 294 -20.55 21.27 14.29
CA LYS A 294 -21.04 22.51 13.66
C LYS A 294 -21.21 22.28 12.17
N ILE A 295 -22.42 21.95 11.76
CA ILE A 295 -22.77 21.66 10.37
C ILE A 295 -23.56 22.86 9.80
N PRO A 296 -23.18 23.41 8.64
CA PRO A 296 -23.93 24.48 7.99
C PRO A 296 -25.35 24.02 7.63
N LYS A 297 -26.34 24.87 7.93
CA LYS A 297 -27.71 24.67 7.47
C LYS A 297 -27.86 25.25 6.06
N SER A 298 -28.47 24.50 5.17
CA SER A 298 -28.77 24.95 3.81
C SER A 298 -30.03 24.27 3.29
N ASP A 299 -30.77 24.97 2.43
CA ASP A 299 -31.95 24.42 1.73
C ASP A 299 -31.55 23.42 0.63
N VAL A 300 -30.31 23.55 0.13
CA VAL A 300 -29.71 22.65 -0.86
C VAL A 300 -28.36 22.19 -0.33
N GLU A 301 -28.04 20.92 -0.49
CA GLU A 301 -26.76 20.33 -0.11
C GLU A 301 -26.21 19.53 -1.28
N ILE A 302 -24.88 19.56 -1.45
CA ILE A 302 -24.20 18.76 -2.47
C ILE A 302 -23.25 17.81 -1.75
N TYR A 303 -23.25 16.54 -2.14
CA TYR A 303 -22.27 15.55 -1.73
C TYR A 303 -21.42 15.21 -2.94
N LEU A 304 -20.10 15.24 -2.79
CA LEU A 304 -19.16 15.14 -3.88
C LEU A 304 -18.19 13.99 -3.62
N ASP A 305 -17.93 13.23 -4.66
CA ASP A 305 -16.90 12.19 -4.71
C ASP A 305 -16.24 12.16 -6.10
N PHE A 306 -14.99 11.69 -6.15
CA PHE A 306 -14.18 11.61 -7.37
C PHE A 306 -13.70 10.18 -7.60
N GLU A 307 -13.70 9.76 -8.86
CA GLU A 307 -12.90 8.61 -9.29
C GLU A 307 -11.74 9.08 -10.16
N GLY A 308 -10.55 8.53 -9.90
CA GLY A 308 -9.36 8.84 -10.66
C GLY A 308 -8.39 7.68 -10.71
N THR A 309 -7.49 7.75 -11.68
CA THR A 309 -6.47 6.74 -11.90
C THR A 309 -5.25 6.96 -11.00
N ASP A 310 -4.46 5.91 -10.80
CA ASP A 310 -3.02 6.10 -10.53
C ASP A 310 -2.33 6.73 -11.75
N GLU A 311 -1.07 7.15 -11.59
CA GLU A 311 -0.28 7.57 -12.73
C GLU A 311 -0.10 6.40 -13.71
N MET A 312 -0.43 6.65 -14.98
CA MET A 312 -0.37 5.72 -16.09
C MET A 312 0.66 6.21 -17.10
N GLU A 313 1.41 5.30 -17.69
CA GLU A 313 2.31 5.65 -18.79
C GLU A 313 1.52 5.71 -20.11
N THR A 314 1.70 6.80 -20.84
CA THR A 314 1.14 7.04 -22.19
C THR A 314 2.24 7.52 -23.13
N GLU A 315 1.95 7.63 -24.43
CA GLU A 315 2.87 8.23 -25.41
C GLU A 315 3.27 9.66 -25.06
N GLU A 316 2.43 10.38 -24.32
CA GLU A 316 2.66 11.77 -23.87
C GLU A 316 3.39 11.83 -22.51
N GLY A 317 3.71 10.69 -21.92
CA GLY A 317 4.38 10.58 -20.62
C GLY A 317 3.49 10.00 -19.52
N MET A 318 3.81 10.32 -18.26
CA MET A 318 3.02 9.84 -17.12
C MET A 318 1.79 10.72 -16.91
N VAL A 319 0.60 10.15 -17.05
CA VAL A 319 -0.68 10.86 -16.93
C VAL A 319 -1.48 10.28 -15.76
N LYS A 320 -2.00 11.17 -14.91
CA LYS A 320 -3.07 10.87 -13.96
C LYS A 320 -4.34 11.57 -14.43
N VAL A 321 -5.46 10.85 -14.42
CA VAL A 321 -6.76 11.33 -14.88
C VAL A 321 -7.81 11.10 -13.79
N ASP A 322 -8.48 12.15 -13.37
CA ASP A 322 -9.80 12.06 -12.72
C ASP A 322 -10.84 11.85 -13.82
N TYR A 323 -11.55 10.71 -13.79
CA TYR A 323 -12.46 10.30 -14.87
C TYR A 323 -13.94 10.40 -14.52
N LEU A 324 -14.28 10.59 -13.25
CA LEU A 324 -15.65 10.80 -12.81
C LEU A 324 -15.69 11.81 -11.66
N ILE A 325 -16.61 12.76 -11.79
CA ILE A 325 -17.10 13.60 -10.68
C ILE A 325 -18.56 13.26 -10.46
N GLY A 326 -18.88 12.68 -9.31
CA GLY A 326 -20.27 12.42 -8.92
C GLY A 326 -20.77 13.41 -7.88
N LEU A 327 -22.00 13.87 -8.08
CA LEU A 327 -22.70 14.77 -7.18
C LEU A 327 -24.03 14.16 -6.78
N LEU A 328 -24.29 14.07 -5.47
CA LEU A 328 -25.65 13.91 -4.96
C LEU A 328 -26.16 15.28 -4.51
N ILE A 329 -27.16 15.80 -5.20
CA ILE A 329 -27.80 17.07 -4.88
C ILE A 329 -29.05 16.77 -4.06
N LYS A 330 -29.12 17.29 -2.85
CA LYS A 330 -30.25 17.12 -1.94
C LYS A 330 -30.94 18.46 -1.74
N ASP A 331 -32.25 18.48 -1.95
CA ASP A 331 -33.11 19.62 -1.63
C ASP A 331 -34.40 19.16 -0.92
N LYS A 332 -35.39 20.04 -0.83
CA LYS A 332 -36.69 19.75 -0.18
C LYS A 332 -37.52 18.70 -0.93
N THR A 333 -37.23 18.44 -2.20
CA THR A 333 -37.97 17.52 -3.06
C THR A 333 -37.37 16.11 -3.07
N GLY A 334 -36.09 15.97 -2.75
CA GLY A 334 -35.42 14.68 -2.66
C GLY A 334 -33.93 14.76 -3.00
N THR A 335 -33.38 13.66 -3.51
CA THR A 335 -31.98 13.57 -3.94
C THR A 335 -31.89 13.29 -5.44
N GLN A 336 -31.03 14.01 -6.14
CA GLN A 336 -30.70 13.77 -7.55
C GLN A 336 -29.21 13.48 -7.69
N TYR A 337 -28.86 12.36 -8.33
CA TYR A 337 -27.49 12.03 -8.69
C TYR A 337 -27.14 12.64 -10.06
N LYS A 338 -26.00 13.32 -10.15
CA LYS A 338 -25.51 14.00 -11.35
C LYS A 338 -24.03 13.71 -11.52
N THR A 339 -23.62 13.37 -12.74
CA THR A 339 -22.23 13.00 -13.04
C THR A 339 -21.63 13.84 -14.16
N PHE A 340 -20.30 13.90 -14.14
CA PHE A 340 -19.43 14.42 -15.19
C PHE A 340 -18.36 13.37 -15.44
N ILE A 341 -18.15 12.98 -16.71
CA ILE A 341 -17.34 11.81 -17.07
C ILE A 341 -16.32 12.19 -18.14
N ALA A 342 -15.09 11.71 -17.96
CA ALA A 342 -14.10 11.63 -19.02
C ALA A 342 -14.19 10.24 -19.65
N GLU A 343 -14.64 10.13 -20.90
CA GLU A 343 -14.75 8.83 -21.59
C GLU A 343 -13.43 8.41 -22.26
N ASN A 344 -12.46 9.32 -22.27
CA ASN A 344 -11.10 9.16 -22.77
C ASN A 344 -10.13 9.92 -21.85
N LEU A 345 -8.85 9.56 -21.88
CA LEU A 345 -7.82 10.22 -21.07
C LEU A 345 -7.73 11.74 -21.33
N ALA A 346 -8.02 12.18 -22.56
CA ALA A 346 -7.98 13.59 -22.95
C ALA A 346 -9.23 14.39 -22.51
N ASP A 347 -10.30 13.73 -22.07
CA ASP A 347 -11.60 14.37 -21.80
C ASP A 347 -11.69 15.09 -20.45
N GLU A 348 -10.72 14.88 -19.55
CA GLU A 348 -10.73 15.43 -18.20
C GLU A 348 -10.88 16.97 -18.21
N GLY A 349 -10.19 17.67 -19.11
CA GLY A 349 -10.33 19.12 -19.23
C GLY A 349 -11.74 19.57 -19.58
N ARG A 350 -12.42 18.86 -20.51
CA ARG A 350 -13.83 19.10 -20.88
C ARG A 350 -14.74 18.82 -19.68
N MET A 351 -14.53 17.68 -19.01
CA MET A 351 -15.29 17.28 -17.82
C MET A 351 -15.25 18.35 -16.72
N ILE A 352 -14.06 18.92 -16.45
CA ILE A 352 -13.91 20.01 -15.47
C ILE A 352 -14.68 21.27 -15.88
N GLN A 353 -14.66 21.67 -17.16
CA GLN A 353 -15.40 22.84 -17.62
C GLN A 353 -16.92 22.66 -17.46
N GLU A 354 -17.44 21.47 -17.77
CA GLU A 354 -18.86 21.14 -17.60
C GLU A 354 -19.27 21.17 -16.13
N PHE A 355 -18.45 20.59 -15.25
CA PHE A 355 -18.64 20.63 -13.80
C PHE A 355 -18.67 22.08 -13.28
N LEU A 356 -17.69 22.90 -13.66
CA LEU A 356 -17.62 24.31 -13.26
C LEU A 356 -18.84 25.11 -13.75
N ALA A 357 -19.26 24.91 -14.99
CA ALA A 357 -20.45 25.56 -15.54
C ALA A 357 -21.71 25.17 -14.77
N PHE A 358 -21.82 23.92 -14.33
CA PHE A 358 -22.92 23.44 -13.51
C PHE A 358 -22.92 24.05 -12.11
N MET A 359 -21.76 24.10 -11.45
CA MET A 359 -21.62 24.62 -10.09
C MET A 359 -21.93 26.12 -9.95
N LYS A 360 -21.96 26.89 -11.05
CA LYS A 360 -22.44 28.28 -11.05
C LYS A 360 -23.89 28.42 -10.57
N LYS A 361 -24.69 27.36 -10.64
CA LYS A 361 -26.07 27.33 -10.12
C LYS A 361 -26.13 27.26 -8.58
N TYR A 362 -25.02 26.93 -7.93
CA TYR A 362 -24.92 26.62 -6.50
C TYR A 362 -23.79 27.42 -5.81
N PRO A 363 -23.75 28.76 -5.93
CA PRO A 363 -22.58 29.55 -5.54
C PRO A 363 -22.26 29.52 -4.04
N ASP A 364 -23.27 29.40 -3.18
CA ASP A 364 -23.13 29.40 -1.71
C ASP A 364 -23.54 28.06 -1.07
N THR A 365 -23.70 27.01 -1.89
CA THR A 365 -24.19 25.71 -1.42
C THR A 365 -23.06 24.91 -0.78
N PRO A 366 -23.24 24.35 0.44
CA PRO A 366 -22.25 23.49 1.07
C PRO A 366 -22.01 22.21 0.26
N ILE A 367 -20.74 21.85 0.12
CA ILE A 367 -20.28 20.68 -0.63
C ILE A 367 -19.61 19.72 0.35
N TYR A 368 -20.31 18.66 0.73
CA TYR A 368 -19.81 17.65 1.66
C TYR A 368 -19.01 16.59 0.91
N HIS A 369 -17.85 16.22 1.46
CA HIS A 369 -16.99 15.17 0.93
C HIS A 369 -16.35 14.38 2.08
N TYR A 370 -15.72 13.24 1.80
CA TYR A 370 -15.22 12.33 2.84
C TYR A 370 -13.70 12.23 2.88
N GLY A 371 -13.09 13.11 3.68
CA GLY A 371 -11.65 13.11 3.92
C GLY A 371 -10.88 14.10 3.05
N PRO A 372 -9.54 14.08 3.11
CA PRO A 372 -8.74 15.12 2.49
C PRO A 372 -8.59 14.97 0.97
N TYR A 373 -8.88 13.78 0.42
CA TYR A 373 -8.57 13.44 -0.97
C TYR A 373 -9.26 14.39 -1.94
N GLU A 374 -10.57 14.61 -1.82
CA GLU A 374 -11.35 15.39 -2.80
C GLU A 374 -10.90 16.85 -2.85
N ARG A 375 -10.58 17.45 -1.70
CA ARG A 375 -10.09 18.84 -1.65
C ARG A 375 -8.70 18.97 -2.30
N THR A 376 -7.82 17.99 -2.06
CA THR A 376 -6.50 17.95 -2.69
C THR A 376 -6.62 17.81 -4.21
N HIS A 377 -7.49 16.91 -4.69
CA HIS A 377 -7.70 16.69 -6.12
C HIS A 377 -8.35 17.91 -6.80
N MET A 378 -9.38 18.50 -6.18
CA MET A 378 -10.00 19.72 -6.68
C MET A 378 -8.98 20.87 -6.83
N THR A 379 -8.08 21.03 -5.86
CA THR A 379 -6.99 22.02 -5.95
C THR A 379 -6.06 21.71 -7.12
N ALA A 380 -5.60 20.46 -7.24
CA ALA A 380 -4.70 20.02 -8.30
C ALA A 380 -5.32 20.18 -9.70
N LEU A 381 -6.61 19.89 -9.85
CA LEU A 381 -7.36 20.10 -11.10
C LEU A 381 -7.46 21.59 -11.46
N GLY A 382 -7.66 22.47 -10.47
CA GLY A 382 -7.64 23.91 -10.64
C GLY A 382 -6.30 24.42 -11.21
N GLU A 383 -5.20 23.92 -10.68
CA GLU A 383 -3.85 24.23 -11.15
C GLU A 383 -3.58 23.65 -12.54
N LYS A 384 -3.87 22.36 -12.75
CA LYS A 384 -3.67 21.63 -14.02
C LYS A 384 -4.37 22.31 -15.19
N TYR A 385 -5.62 22.72 -15.00
CA TYR A 385 -6.44 23.34 -16.04
C TYR A 385 -6.51 24.87 -15.99
N LYS A 386 -5.77 25.50 -15.05
CA LYS A 386 -5.72 26.96 -14.87
C LYS A 386 -7.10 27.60 -14.72
N VAL A 387 -7.95 26.97 -13.91
CA VAL A 387 -9.34 27.41 -13.64
C VAL A 387 -9.52 27.83 -12.18
N ASP A 388 -10.42 28.78 -11.94
CA ASP A 388 -10.68 29.28 -10.60
C ASP A 388 -11.60 28.34 -9.80
N MET A 389 -11.01 27.62 -8.84
CA MET A 389 -11.72 26.71 -7.93
C MET A 389 -12.10 27.36 -6.59
N ARG A 390 -11.77 28.65 -6.35
CA ARG A 390 -11.86 29.27 -5.02
C ARG A 390 -13.27 29.19 -4.42
N ASN A 391 -14.31 29.43 -5.23
CA ASN A 391 -15.68 29.41 -4.74
C ASN A 391 -16.13 28.00 -4.30
N ILE A 392 -15.75 26.97 -5.07
CA ILE A 392 -16.03 25.57 -4.76
C ILE A 392 -15.27 25.16 -3.50
N LEU A 393 -13.95 25.39 -3.47
CA LEU A 393 -13.08 25.05 -2.34
C LEU A 393 -13.50 25.73 -1.03
N LYS A 394 -14.06 26.95 -1.09
CA LYS A 394 -14.60 27.65 0.09
C LYS A 394 -15.79 26.91 0.71
N ASN A 395 -16.60 26.26 -0.11
CA ASN A 395 -17.83 25.58 0.32
C ASN A 395 -17.62 24.09 0.64
N MET A 396 -16.43 23.55 0.40
CA MET A 396 -16.10 22.16 0.71
C MET A 396 -15.97 21.91 2.22
N ILE A 397 -16.70 20.89 2.70
CA ILE A 397 -16.77 20.50 4.11
C ILE A 397 -16.40 19.03 4.24
N ASP A 398 -15.30 18.78 4.94
CA ASP A 398 -14.81 17.43 5.22
C ASP A 398 -15.64 16.77 6.34
N VAL A 399 -16.47 15.80 5.95
CA VAL A 399 -17.33 15.03 6.86
C VAL A 399 -16.50 14.14 7.79
N LEU A 400 -15.39 13.57 7.31
CA LEU A 400 -14.49 12.75 8.12
C LEU A 400 -13.81 13.59 9.22
N TYR A 401 -13.43 14.83 8.90
CA TYR A 401 -12.90 15.77 9.88
C TYR A 401 -13.94 16.09 10.97
N LEU A 402 -15.18 16.41 10.58
CA LEU A 402 -16.26 16.67 11.52
C LEU A 402 -16.54 15.44 12.40
N LEU A 403 -16.57 14.25 11.81
CA LEU A 403 -16.76 12.99 12.51
C LEU A 403 -15.68 12.76 13.57
N LYS A 404 -14.39 12.82 13.18
CA LYS A 404 -13.24 12.59 14.08
C LYS A 404 -13.16 13.56 15.27
N LYS A 405 -13.79 14.74 15.16
CA LYS A 405 -13.89 15.75 16.23
C LYS A 405 -15.09 15.55 17.15
N SER A 406 -16.16 14.94 16.64
CA SER A 406 -17.46 14.96 17.28
C SER A 406 -17.80 13.62 17.93
N VAL A 407 -17.34 12.51 17.33
CA VAL A 407 -17.75 11.16 17.72
C VAL A 407 -16.57 10.20 17.62
N ILE A 408 -16.49 9.30 18.60
CA ILE A 408 -15.69 8.07 18.53
C ILE A 408 -16.65 6.92 18.22
N LEU A 409 -16.37 6.18 17.14
CA LEU A 409 -17.15 5.02 16.73
C LEU A 409 -16.45 3.70 17.07
N PRO A 410 -17.21 2.63 17.37
CA PRO A 410 -16.68 1.28 17.58
C PRO A 410 -16.39 0.58 16.25
N THR A 411 -15.60 1.21 15.38
CA THR A 411 -15.25 0.69 14.05
C THR A 411 -13.75 0.48 13.94
N LEU A 412 -13.32 -0.47 13.11
CA LEU A 412 -11.90 -0.80 12.99
C LEU A 412 -11.12 0.36 12.36
N THR A 413 -11.73 0.96 11.33
CA THR A 413 -11.22 2.14 10.64
C THR A 413 -12.28 3.24 10.58
N MET A 414 -11.85 4.44 10.19
CA MET A 414 -12.74 5.56 9.86
C MET A 414 -12.82 5.73 8.34
N SER A 415 -12.79 4.62 7.59
CA SER A 415 -13.08 4.65 6.16
C SER A 415 -14.58 4.85 5.95
N LEU A 416 -14.96 5.43 4.81
CA LEU A 416 -16.36 5.69 4.49
C LEU A 416 -17.18 4.39 4.55
N LYS A 417 -16.67 3.33 3.91
CA LYS A 417 -17.31 2.00 3.83
C LYS A 417 -17.51 1.36 5.20
N GLU A 418 -16.55 1.49 6.11
CA GLU A 418 -16.66 0.95 7.47
C GLU A 418 -17.71 1.72 8.28
N VAL A 419 -17.61 3.05 8.27
CA VAL A 419 -18.50 3.92 9.05
C VAL A 419 -19.93 3.86 8.52
N SER A 420 -20.14 3.94 7.21
CA SER A 420 -21.48 3.91 6.61
C SER A 420 -22.18 2.57 6.86
N LYS A 421 -21.46 1.44 6.77
CA LYS A 421 -21.98 0.11 7.15
C LYS A 421 -22.37 0.04 8.61
N PHE A 422 -21.54 0.58 9.51
CA PHE A 422 -21.87 0.68 10.94
C PHE A 422 -23.18 1.48 11.15
N LEU A 423 -23.42 2.50 10.33
CA LEU A 423 -24.65 3.30 10.32
C LEU A 423 -25.82 2.64 9.56
N GLY A 424 -25.65 1.41 9.05
CA GLY A 424 -26.69 0.64 8.39
C GLY A 424 -26.83 0.86 6.88
N PHE A 425 -25.90 1.58 6.26
CA PHE A 425 -25.86 1.76 4.80
C PHE A 425 -25.55 0.44 4.09
N LYS A 426 -26.23 0.18 2.97
CA LYS A 426 -26.06 -1.02 2.14
C LYS A 426 -25.60 -0.61 0.75
N TYR A 427 -24.41 -1.05 0.38
CA TYR A 427 -23.85 -0.86 -0.96
C TYR A 427 -24.50 -1.82 -1.96
N ARG A 428 -24.69 -1.38 -3.21
CA ARG A 428 -25.18 -2.20 -4.33
C ARG A 428 -24.17 -3.27 -4.76
N GLY A 429 -22.88 -2.96 -4.63
CA GLY A 429 -21.79 -3.82 -5.10
C GLY A 429 -20.61 -3.89 -4.14
N MET A 430 -19.62 -4.70 -4.53
CA MET A 430 -18.41 -4.91 -3.74
C MET A 430 -17.22 -4.04 -4.17
N ALA A 431 -17.35 -3.28 -5.26
CA ALA A 431 -16.27 -2.47 -5.80
C ALA A 431 -15.63 -1.59 -4.70
N ASP A 432 -14.32 -1.47 -4.79
CA ASP A 432 -13.50 -0.51 -4.08
C ASP A 432 -12.77 0.35 -5.13
N ALA A 433 -12.04 1.36 -4.66
CA ALA A 433 -11.33 2.29 -5.53
C ALA A 433 -10.38 1.57 -6.52
N GLN A 434 -9.80 0.43 -6.15
CA GLN A 434 -8.88 -0.30 -7.03
C GLN A 434 -9.60 -0.96 -8.19
N GLU A 435 -10.75 -1.59 -7.93
CA GLU A 435 -11.59 -2.16 -8.98
C GLU A 435 -12.16 -1.07 -9.90
N SER A 436 -12.50 0.12 -9.38
CA SER A 436 -12.95 1.28 -10.19
C SER A 436 -11.92 1.64 -11.28
N ILE A 437 -10.63 1.67 -10.92
CA ILE A 437 -9.54 1.95 -11.88
C ILE A 437 -9.45 0.88 -12.97
N VAL A 438 -9.54 -0.41 -12.59
CA VAL A 438 -9.52 -1.52 -13.55
C VAL A 438 -10.70 -1.44 -14.51
N LEU A 439 -11.89 -1.17 -14.00
CA LEU A 439 -13.09 -1.02 -14.83
C LEU A 439 -12.94 0.16 -15.78
N TYR A 440 -12.37 1.27 -15.34
CA TYR A 440 -12.14 2.42 -16.21
C TYR A 440 -11.16 2.09 -17.34
N LEU A 441 -10.05 1.42 -17.04
CA LEU A 441 -9.12 0.93 -18.06
C LEU A 441 -9.79 -0.02 -19.06
N GLN A 442 -10.57 -0.97 -18.56
CA GLN A 442 -11.33 -1.89 -19.42
C GLN A 442 -12.34 -1.12 -20.28
N PHE A 443 -12.99 -0.09 -19.74
CA PHE A 443 -13.89 0.78 -20.49
C PHE A 443 -13.16 1.57 -21.58
N LEU A 444 -11.94 2.06 -21.33
CA LEU A 444 -11.16 2.78 -22.34
C LEU A 444 -10.86 1.90 -23.56
N GLU A 445 -10.67 0.60 -23.36
CA GLU A 445 -10.42 -0.37 -24.44
C GLU A 445 -11.69 -0.83 -25.15
N THR A 446 -12.73 -1.16 -24.38
CA THR A 446 -13.93 -1.84 -24.90
C THR A 446 -15.08 -0.89 -25.25
N LYS A 447 -15.14 0.27 -24.60
CA LYS A 447 -16.25 1.24 -24.64
C LYS A 447 -17.61 0.65 -24.25
N GLU A 448 -17.63 -0.44 -23.49
CA GLU A 448 -18.87 -1.09 -23.01
C GLU A 448 -19.57 -0.25 -21.92
N LYS A 449 -20.85 0.06 -22.13
CA LYS A 449 -21.62 0.95 -21.22
C LYS A 449 -21.88 0.32 -19.86
N GLU A 450 -22.00 -1.00 -19.81
CA GLU A 450 -22.22 -1.77 -18.60
C GLU A 450 -21.05 -1.63 -17.62
N ILE A 451 -19.82 -1.51 -18.13
CA ILE A 451 -18.63 -1.27 -17.31
C ILE A 451 -18.69 0.13 -16.69
N MET A 452 -19.01 1.15 -17.49
CA MET A 452 -19.19 2.50 -16.98
C MET A 452 -20.32 2.57 -15.95
N GLN A 453 -21.44 1.87 -16.16
CA GLN A 453 -22.53 1.84 -15.18
C GLN A 453 -22.08 1.30 -13.82
N ARG A 454 -21.21 0.29 -13.77
CA ARG A 454 -20.66 -0.22 -12.51
C ARG A 454 -19.82 0.82 -11.77
N ILE A 455 -19.04 1.62 -12.49
CA ILE A 455 -18.27 2.74 -11.92
C ILE A 455 -19.22 3.80 -11.35
N LEU A 456 -20.27 4.15 -12.12
CA LEU A 456 -21.27 5.13 -11.70
C LEU A 456 -22.05 4.67 -10.45
N ASP A 457 -22.41 3.39 -10.37
CA ASP A 457 -23.09 2.79 -9.22
C ASP A 457 -22.21 2.82 -7.96
N TYR A 458 -20.92 2.51 -8.11
CA TYR A 458 -19.94 2.59 -7.03
C TYR A 458 -19.82 4.02 -6.49
N ASN A 459 -19.58 4.99 -7.36
CA ASN A 459 -19.44 6.39 -6.98
C ASN A 459 -20.73 6.97 -6.37
N GLU A 460 -21.90 6.60 -6.91
CA GLU A 460 -23.17 7.02 -6.34
C GLU A 460 -23.39 6.46 -4.93
N ASP A 461 -22.97 5.21 -4.68
CA ASP A 461 -23.02 4.64 -3.33
C ASP A 461 -22.14 5.43 -2.36
N ASP A 462 -20.97 5.93 -2.78
CA ASP A 462 -20.07 6.71 -1.92
C ASP A 462 -20.58 8.12 -1.60
N VAL A 463 -21.17 8.85 -2.57
CA VAL A 463 -21.83 10.14 -2.25
C VAL A 463 -23.05 9.95 -1.34
N ARG A 464 -23.80 8.85 -1.51
CA ARG A 464 -24.93 8.49 -0.62
C ARG A 464 -24.45 8.08 0.77
N ALA A 465 -23.38 7.29 0.86
CA ALA A 465 -22.77 6.93 2.13
C ALA A 465 -22.28 8.18 2.88
N THR A 466 -21.67 9.13 2.17
CA THR A 466 -21.21 10.41 2.75
C THR A 466 -22.39 11.19 3.33
N MET A 467 -23.52 11.24 2.62
CA MET A 467 -24.76 11.83 3.11
C MET A 467 -25.24 11.17 4.40
N ILE A 468 -25.27 9.84 4.48
CA ILE A 468 -25.69 9.12 5.70
C ILE A 468 -24.77 9.45 6.89
N VAL A 469 -23.45 9.56 6.69
CA VAL A 469 -22.53 9.93 7.78
C VAL A 469 -22.79 11.36 8.25
N LYS A 470 -23.01 12.30 7.32
CA LYS A 470 -23.34 13.68 7.65
C LYS A 470 -24.67 13.76 8.40
N GLU A 471 -25.72 13.09 7.94
CA GLU A 471 -27.03 13.06 8.60
C GLU A 471 -26.94 12.46 10.00
N TYR A 472 -26.15 11.41 10.19
CA TYR A 472 -25.88 10.86 11.52
C TYR A 472 -25.29 11.92 12.46
N LEU A 473 -24.34 12.73 11.98
CA LEU A 473 -23.74 13.81 12.78
C LEU A 473 -24.76 14.88 13.17
N GLU A 474 -25.74 15.19 12.32
CA GLU A 474 -26.81 16.15 12.65
C GLU A 474 -27.72 15.67 13.78
N THR A 475 -27.79 14.36 14.03
CA THR A 475 -28.57 13.80 15.14
C THR A 475 -27.86 13.89 16.50
N LYS A 476 -26.60 14.34 16.54
CA LYS A 476 -25.79 14.45 17.77
C LYS A 476 -25.74 15.90 18.25
#